data_AF-A0A6U6HMQ2-F1
#
_entry.id   AF-A0A6U6HMQ2-F1
#
_cell.length_a   1.000
_cell.length_b   1.000
_cell.length_c   1.000
_cell.angle_alpha   90.00
_cell.angle_beta   90.00
_cell.angle_gamma   90.00
#
_symmetry.space_group_name_H-M   'P 1'
#
loop_
_entity.id
_entity.type
_entity.pdbx_description
1 polymer ?
#
loop_
_entity_poly.entity_id
_entity_poly.type
_entity_poly.pdbx_seq_one_letter_code
_entity_poly.pdbx_strand_id
1 'polypeptide(L)'
;MPAIPSSDLEDADFWEYTQEAAADRRARRLRGAAGAAATVAAAISTGIGLVIAVGLARHVSSGSNAPTAAQLARIEPQALLEEFAAQDDPHWGCGLLGWLPGITQDGVASDETQALISALKAGSTLGKVSYWNWNLAPESDEGKEQHLTADFVFMPEQWGAGVVEAKYVRQAGVANFSDSNGKTCPATMGDIFLGMNEPDIYGSCMGNMFGECKAPCDKAALAAGDCPEAHLHGAPGHANVRGQCNCWQDSHATGVGFWPLEGCASDQPLPQMWKDDACVASVMAKWRETAKIAVSKGYRYLSTPLVAENMDFARSFIESACATCHDASCGCPVYVGFHFYAYDCQPESTGGYATFQKRLDAVKAIMEKHPFVKGAIINEVGMLNCRGQASNPICIPDSGDYPATSQPDHSCPANAELPDGMASFMAKLFDMIIAAKTSDGRPVVKGFSWFNLDQAGGTYNLQLFDEQGKLNKAGHAYMEGCSRWAQSTRASFMKKQQ
;
A
#
# COMPACT_ATOMS: atom_id res chain seq x y z
N MET A 1 23.90 -54.58 -11.52
CA MET A 1 22.91 -54.49 -10.42
C MET A 1 21.78 -53.60 -10.92
N PRO A 2 20.50 -54.02 -10.78
CA PRO A 2 19.40 -53.45 -11.55
C PRO A 2 18.72 -52.26 -10.85
N ALA A 3 18.09 -51.44 -11.68
CA ALA A 3 17.34 -50.25 -11.35
C ALA A 3 16.08 -50.54 -10.51
N ILE A 4 15.74 -49.58 -9.63
CA ILE A 4 14.46 -49.49 -8.91
C ILE A 4 13.75 -48.25 -9.47
N PRO A 5 12.46 -48.34 -9.85
CA PRO A 5 11.74 -47.23 -10.48
C PRO A 5 11.19 -46.26 -9.42
N SER A 6 11.30 -44.96 -9.67
CA SER A 6 10.63 -43.90 -8.94
C SER A 6 9.24 -43.65 -9.56
N SER A 7 8.19 -44.02 -8.84
CA SER A 7 6.86 -43.45 -9.01
C SER A 7 6.58 -42.50 -7.84
N ASP A 8 5.80 -41.47 -8.14
CA ASP A 8 5.04 -40.63 -7.20
C ASP A 8 5.79 -39.46 -6.55
N LEU A 9 5.90 -38.36 -7.32
CA LEU A 9 5.74 -36.98 -6.84
C LEU A 9 5.13 -36.15 -7.98
N GLU A 10 3.80 -36.23 -8.11
CA GLU A 10 3.00 -35.17 -8.73
C GLU A 10 2.86 -34.06 -7.70
N ASP A 11 3.42 -32.87 -7.98
CA ASP A 11 3.00 -31.56 -7.43
C ASP A 11 3.92 -30.49 -8.05
N ALA A 12 3.70 -30.21 -9.34
CA ALA A 12 4.40 -29.15 -10.07
C ALA A 12 3.46 -28.57 -11.14
N ASP A 13 2.28 -28.08 -10.73
CA ASP A 13 1.37 -27.34 -11.60
C ASP A 13 0.57 -26.33 -10.75
N PHE A 14 1.15 -25.15 -10.47
CA PHE A 14 0.35 -24.06 -9.88
C PHE A 14 0.83 -22.62 -10.16
N TRP A 15 1.99 -22.40 -10.80
CA TRP A 15 2.53 -21.03 -11.00
C TRP A 15 2.64 -20.57 -12.46
N GLU A 16 2.23 -21.37 -13.44
CA GLU A 16 2.32 -21.04 -14.88
C GLU A 16 1.10 -20.26 -15.43
N TYR A 17 0.37 -19.53 -14.57
CA TYR A 17 -0.97 -19.01 -14.93
C TYR A 17 -1.08 -17.51 -15.27
N THR A 18 0.00 -16.72 -15.28
CA THR A 18 -0.15 -15.25 -15.39
C THR A 18 0.45 -14.55 -16.61
N GLN A 19 1.20 -15.19 -17.53
CA GLN A 19 1.71 -14.45 -18.71
C GLN A 19 1.60 -15.13 -20.10
N GLU A 20 1.57 -16.46 -20.24
CA GLU A 20 1.53 -17.10 -21.58
C GLU A 20 0.14 -17.14 -22.25
N ALA A 21 -0.91 -16.81 -21.51
CA ALA A 21 -2.30 -16.89 -21.97
C ALA A 21 -2.72 -15.88 -23.06
N ALA A 22 -1.90 -14.88 -23.39
CA ALA A 22 -2.23 -13.78 -24.29
C ALA A 22 -1.71 -13.96 -25.73
N ALA A 23 -0.71 -14.81 -25.97
CA ALA A 23 -0.10 -14.96 -27.29
C ALA A 23 -0.70 -16.11 -28.13
N ASP A 24 -1.10 -17.25 -27.53
CA ASP A 24 -1.47 -18.46 -28.30
C ASP A 24 -2.98 -18.59 -28.62
N ARG A 25 -3.84 -17.74 -28.04
CA ARG A 25 -5.31 -17.80 -28.29
C ARG A 25 -5.79 -17.04 -29.52
N ARG A 26 -4.91 -16.35 -30.24
CA ARG A 26 -5.22 -15.66 -31.51
C ARG A 26 -5.32 -16.60 -32.71
N ALA A 27 -4.86 -17.86 -32.60
CA ALA A 27 -4.85 -18.83 -33.71
C ALA A 27 -6.06 -19.78 -33.76
N ARG A 28 -6.92 -19.86 -32.72
CA ARG A 28 -8.00 -20.88 -32.64
C ARG A 28 -9.45 -20.36 -32.67
N ARG A 29 -9.71 -19.06 -32.82
CA ARG A 29 -11.09 -18.50 -32.86
C ARG A 29 -11.57 -18.02 -34.25
N LEU A 30 -11.21 -18.74 -35.31
CA LEU A 30 -11.83 -18.61 -36.64
C LEU A 30 -12.66 -19.81 -37.09
N ARG A 31 -13.12 -20.67 -36.18
CA ARG A 31 -14.14 -21.69 -36.51
C ARG A 31 -15.15 -21.84 -35.37
N GLY A 32 -16.42 -21.55 -35.68
CA GLY A 32 -17.56 -21.91 -34.82
C GLY A 32 -18.43 -20.74 -34.37
N ALA A 33 -19.09 -20.07 -35.32
CA ALA A 33 -20.33 -19.35 -35.03
C ALA A 33 -21.50 -20.35 -35.09
N ALA A 34 -22.42 -20.31 -34.10
CA ALA A 34 -23.88 -20.30 -34.30
C ALA A 34 -24.68 -20.67 -33.03
N GLY A 35 -25.67 -19.83 -32.69
CA GLY A 35 -26.92 -20.15 -31.97
C GLY A 35 -26.85 -20.00 -30.44
N ALA A 36 -27.81 -19.38 -29.74
CA ALA A 36 -29.04 -18.69 -30.11
C ALA A 36 -29.50 -17.84 -28.90
N ALA A 37 -30.27 -16.80 -29.17
CA ALA A 37 -30.86 -15.87 -28.20
C ALA A 37 -32.24 -16.34 -27.70
N ALA A 38 -32.64 -15.92 -26.48
CA ALA A 38 -33.96 -15.33 -26.11
C ALA A 38 -34.14 -15.37 -24.57
N THR A 39 -34.13 -14.24 -23.84
CA THR A 39 -35.25 -13.34 -23.46
C THR A 39 -36.21 -13.92 -22.40
N VAL A 40 -36.39 -13.24 -21.24
CA VAL A 40 -37.66 -12.73 -20.67
C VAL A 40 -37.36 -11.82 -19.45
N ALA A 41 -38.16 -10.76 -19.34
CA ALA A 41 -38.04 -9.60 -18.45
C ALA A 41 -39.01 -9.62 -17.25
N ALA A 42 -38.68 -8.75 -16.27
CA ALA A 42 -39.54 -7.83 -15.48
C ALA A 42 -40.46 -8.33 -14.33
N ALA A 43 -40.29 -7.68 -13.15
CA ALA A 43 -41.30 -7.09 -12.24
C ALA A 43 -40.56 -6.34 -11.09
N ILE A 44 -40.60 -5.00 -10.92
CA ILE A 44 -41.64 -4.08 -10.39
C ILE A 44 -41.89 -4.16 -8.85
N SER A 45 -41.33 -3.15 -8.15
CA SER A 45 -41.91 -2.30 -7.08
C SER A 45 -41.96 -2.67 -5.58
N THR A 46 -41.65 -1.61 -4.81
CA THR A 46 -42.23 -1.09 -3.53
C THR A 46 -41.75 -1.56 -2.15
N GLY A 47 -41.43 -0.56 -1.29
CA GLY A 47 -41.37 -0.64 0.18
C GLY A 47 -40.18 0.14 0.78
N ILE A 48 -40.25 1.47 0.96
CA ILE A 48 -40.60 2.20 2.21
C ILE A 48 -39.68 1.88 3.40
N GLY A 49 -38.99 2.92 3.90
CA GLY A 49 -38.26 2.91 5.18
C GLY A 49 -37.66 4.27 5.54
N LEU A 50 -38.52 5.29 5.70
CA LEU A 50 -38.20 6.63 6.23
C LEU A 50 -38.46 6.64 7.76
N VAL A 51 -37.43 6.70 8.59
CA VAL A 51 -37.44 6.89 10.07
C VAL A 51 -35.97 7.19 10.45
N ILE A 52 -35.50 8.26 11.12
CA ILE A 52 -36.05 9.40 11.86
C ILE A 52 -35.05 10.56 11.73
N ALA A 53 -35.52 11.72 11.28
CA ALA A 53 -34.93 13.03 11.60
C ALA A 53 -35.90 13.73 12.55
N VAL A 54 -35.75 13.50 13.86
CA VAL A 54 -36.44 14.27 14.91
C VAL A 54 -35.49 14.37 16.09
N GLY A 55 -34.85 15.53 16.23
CA GLY A 55 -33.95 15.75 17.35
C GLY A 55 -33.38 17.15 17.54
N LEU A 56 -33.72 18.16 16.73
CA LEU A 56 -33.28 19.53 17.01
C LEU A 56 -34.27 20.56 16.43
N ALA A 57 -35.25 20.96 17.25
CA ALA A 57 -35.86 22.29 17.19
C ALA A 57 -36.84 22.47 18.35
N ARG A 58 -36.33 22.83 19.53
CA ARG A 58 -37.05 23.65 20.53
C ARG A 58 -36.13 24.06 21.67
N HIS A 59 -35.23 25.00 21.40
CA HIS A 59 -34.81 26.04 22.37
C HIS A 59 -33.97 27.09 21.63
N VAL A 60 -34.64 28.05 21.00
CA VAL A 60 -34.03 29.36 20.74
C VAL A 60 -34.85 30.38 21.51
N SER A 61 -34.39 30.63 22.73
CA SER A 61 -34.71 31.80 23.51
C SER A 61 -33.41 32.23 24.20
N SER A 62 -32.75 33.21 23.59
CA SER A 62 -31.80 34.16 24.19
C SER A 62 -30.97 33.65 25.38
N GLY A 63 -29.73 33.26 25.12
CA GLY A 63 -28.74 33.05 26.18
C GLY A 63 -27.48 32.40 25.63
N SER A 64 -26.45 33.19 25.41
CA SER A 64 -25.09 32.75 25.12
C SER A 64 -24.57 31.84 26.24
N ASN A 65 -24.65 30.53 26.06
CA ASN A 65 -23.93 29.57 26.89
C ASN A 65 -23.22 28.60 25.95
N ALA A 66 -21.90 28.76 25.85
CA ALA A 66 -21.05 27.72 25.29
C ALA A 66 -21.31 26.40 26.05
N PRO A 67 -21.35 25.25 25.36
CA PRO A 67 -21.60 23.97 26.00
C PRO A 67 -20.58 23.71 27.12
N THR A 68 -21.07 23.20 28.25
CA THR A 68 -20.21 22.86 29.39
C THR A 68 -19.32 21.65 29.06
N ALA A 69 -18.14 21.55 29.68
CA ALA A 69 -17.21 20.43 29.48
C ALA A 69 -17.86 19.04 29.74
N ALA A 70 -18.88 18.97 30.60
CA ALA A 70 -19.64 17.75 30.87
C ALA A 70 -20.63 17.36 29.74
N GLN A 71 -21.05 18.32 28.90
CA GLN A 71 -21.89 18.07 27.73
C GLN A 71 -21.07 17.62 26.52
N LEU A 72 -19.85 18.17 26.36
CA LEU A 72 -18.90 17.71 25.34
C LEU A 72 -18.41 16.28 25.61
N ALA A 73 -18.32 15.85 26.88
CA ALA A 73 -17.97 14.49 27.26
C ALA A 73 -19.06 13.43 27.01
N ARG A 74 -20.28 13.84 26.62
CA ARG A 74 -21.42 12.94 26.32
C ARG A 74 -21.74 12.80 24.84
N ILE A 75 -20.99 13.45 23.96
CA ILE A 75 -21.09 13.13 22.53
C ILE A 75 -20.48 11.74 22.37
N GLU A 76 -21.30 10.74 22.05
CA GLU A 76 -20.79 9.40 21.80
C GLU A 76 -19.74 9.49 20.69
N PRO A 77 -18.54 8.90 20.87
CA PRO A 77 -17.47 8.92 19.87
C PRO A 77 -17.95 8.51 18.47
N GLN A 78 -18.99 7.67 18.41
CA GLN A 78 -19.59 7.15 17.20
C GLN A 78 -20.36 8.20 16.39
N ALA A 79 -21.15 9.08 17.02
CA ALA A 79 -21.86 10.14 16.30
C ALA A 79 -20.90 11.18 15.68
N LEU A 80 -19.80 11.46 16.37
CA LEU A 80 -18.74 12.32 15.86
C LEU A 80 -18.04 11.63 14.66
N LEU A 81 -17.74 10.33 14.77
CA LEU A 81 -17.16 9.54 13.69
C LEU A 81 -18.05 9.47 12.45
N GLU A 82 -19.38 9.39 12.61
CA GLU A 82 -20.33 9.40 11.48
C GLU A 82 -20.36 10.75 10.76
N GLU A 83 -20.32 11.88 11.48
CA GLU A 83 -20.21 13.21 10.87
C GLU A 83 -18.85 13.42 10.17
N PHE A 84 -17.78 12.86 10.74
CA PHE A 84 -16.46 12.80 10.13
C PHE A 84 -16.45 11.95 8.84
N ALA A 85 -17.11 10.79 8.85
CA ALA A 85 -17.19 9.90 7.70
C ALA A 85 -18.07 10.46 6.57
N ALA A 86 -18.99 11.37 6.89
CA ALA A 86 -19.81 12.08 5.91
C ALA A 86 -19.04 13.16 5.12
N GLN A 87 -17.82 13.52 5.55
CA GLN A 87 -16.95 14.40 4.76
C GLN A 87 -16.36 13.62 3.58
N ASP A 88 -16.33 14.24 2.40
CA ASP A 88 -15.62 13.75 1.21
C ASP A 88 -14.09 13.85 1.43
N ASP A 89 -13.55 13.41 2.56
CA ASP A 89 -12.12 13.47 2.91
C ASP A 89 -11.79 12.47 4.04
N PRO A 90 -11.85 11.15 3.75
CA PRO A 90 -11.58 10.14 4.76
C PRO A 90 -10.16 10.24 5.31
N HIS A 91 -10.05 10.13 6.63
CA HIS A 91 -8.79 9.82 7.29
C HIS A 91 -8.69 8.31 7.41
N TRP A 92 -7.86 7.70 6.57
CA TRP A 92 -7.70 6.25 6.49
C TRP A 92 -7.06 5.66 7.74
N GLY A 93 -6.24 6.45 8.43
CA GLY A 93 -5.64 6.09 9.71
C GLY A 93 -4.46 5.14 9.55
N CYS A 94 -4.26 4.30 10.56
CA CYS A 94 -3.22 3.28 10.53
C CYS A 94 -3.61 2.07 9.69
N GLY A 95 -2.62 1.47 9.06
CA GLY A 95 -2.79 0.26 8.28
C GLY A 95 -1.63 -0.72 8.38
N LEU A 96 -1.75 -1.82 7.64
CA LEU A 96 -0.83 -2.94 7.67
C LEU A 96 -0.65 -3.49 6.26
N LEU A 97 0.54 -4.01 5.97
CA LEU A 97 0.82 -4.92 4.87
C LEU A 97 1.47 -6.18 5.45
N GLY A 98 1.15 -7.35 4.89
CA GLY A 98 1.80 -8.61 5.24
C GLY A 98 0.96 -9.50 6.14
N TRP A 99 1.46 -10.71 6.42
CA TRP A 99 0.73 -11.72 7.17
C TRP A 99 0.47 -11.29 8.62
N LEU A 100 -0.74 -11.57 9.13
CA LEU A 100 -1.12 -11.31 10.52
C LEU A 100 -1.46 -12.64 11.22
N PRO A 101 -0.78 -12.97 12.34
CA PRO A 101 -1.08 -14.19 13.08
C PRO A 101 -2.49 -14.16 13.66
N GLY A 102 -3.07 -15.35 13.84
CA GLY A 102 -4.27 -15.54 14.63
C GLY A 102 -5.55 -14.99 14.01
N ILE A 103 -5.62 -14.80 12.68
CA ILE A 103 -6.87 -14.53 11.96
C ILE A 103 -7.23 -15.78 11.16
N THR A 104 -8.45 -16.29 11.32
CA THR A 104 -8.98 -17.41 10.54
C THR A 104 -9.59 -16.94 9.21
N GLN A 105 -9.81 -17.85 8.26
CA GLN A 105 -10.42 -17.53 6.96
C GLN A 105 -11.80 -16.84 7.06
N ASP A 106 -12.59 -17.18 8.08
CA ASP A 106 -13.90 -16.55 8.36
C ASP A 106 -13.77 -15.20 9.11
N GLY A 107 -12.55 -14.72 9.36
CA GLY A 107 -12.26 -13.41 9.91
C GLY A 107 -12.40 -13.33 11.42
N VAL A 108 -12.23 -14.44 12.13
CA VAL A 108 -12.15 -14.44 13.60
C VAL A 108 -10.70 -14.20 14.00
N ALA A 109 -10.45 -13.12 14.73
CA ALA A 109 -9.14 -12.81 15.28
C ALA A 109 -8.98 -13.39 16.70
N SER A 110 -7.75 -13.81 17.02
CA SER A 110 -7.32 -14.06 18.39
C SER A 110 -7.39 -12.78 19.22
N ASP A 111 -7.49 -12.90 20.55
CA ASP A 111 -7.55 -11.73 21.44
C ASP A 111 -6.37 -10.76 21.23
N GLU A 112 -5.17 -11.30 21.02
CA GLU A 112 -3.95 -10.51 20.80
C GLU A 112 -4.05 -9.70 19.50
N THR A 113 -4.42 -10.37 18.41
CA THR A 113 -4.58 -9.71 17.10
C THR A 113 -5.73 -8.72 17.12
N GLN A 114 -6.83 -9.03 17.81
CA GLN A 114 -7.97 -8.14 17.96
C GLN A 114 -7.61 -6.89 18.78
N ALA A 115 -6.71 -7.00 19.76
CA ALA A 115 -6.20 -5.86 20.52
C ALA A 115 -5.44 -4.88 19.59
N LEU A 116 -4.56 -5.39 18.72
CA LEU A 116 -3.90 -4.60 17.69
C LEU A 116 -4.95 -3.92 16.79
N ILE A 117 -5.84 -4.69 16.16
CA ILE A 117 -6.88 -4.18 15.25
C ILE A 117 -7.70 -3.05 15.90
N SER A 118 -8.08 -3.23 17.16
CA SER A 118 -8.88 -2.26 17.91
C SER A 118 -8.14 -0.95 18.17
N ALA A 119 -6.83 -1.01 18.44
CA ALA A 119 -6.01 0.19 18.60
C ALA A 119 -5.83 0.95 17.27
N LEU A 120 -5.59 0.23 16.17
CA LEU A 120 -5.33 0.83 14.85
C LEU A 120 -6.59 1.51 14.28
N LYS A 121 -7.76 0.87 14.39
CA LYS A 121 -9.01 1.41 13.80
C LYS A 121 -9.48 2.71 14.45
N ALA A 122 -9.03 3.01 15.68
CA ALA A 122 -9.35 4.26 16.37
C ALA A 122 -8.82 5.51 15.63
N GLY A 123 -7.76 5.35 14.82
CA GLY A 123 -7.17 6.39 14.00
C GLY A 123 -7.85 6.61 12.65
N SER A 124 -8.86 5.82 12.29
CA SER A 124 -9.56 5.94 11.01
C SER A 124 -10.94 6.55 11.20
N THR A 125 -11.35 7.44 10.28
CA THR A 125 -12.76 7.92 10.23
C THR A 125 -13.71 6.83 9.74
N LEU A 126 -13.19 5.75 9.16
CA LEU A 126 -13.97 4.60 8.72
C LEU A 126 -14.28 3.62 9.85
N GLY A 127 -13.66 3.81 11.02
CA GLY A 127 -13.70 2.83 12.11
C GLY A 127 -13.10 1.47 11.70
N LYS A 128 -12.19 1.47 10.72
CA LYS A 128 -11.54 0.28 10.15
C LYS A 128 -10.02 0.45 10.10
N VAL A 129 -9.30 -0.66 10.05
CA VAL A 129 -7.86 -0.70 9.79
C VAL A 129 -7.65 -0.77 8.28
N SER A 130 -6.79 0.09 7.73
CA SER A 130 -6.42 -0.04 6.31
C SER A 130 -5.49 -1.23 6.10
N TYR A 131 -5.70 -1.99 5.04
CA TYR A 131 -4.82 -3.09 4.66
C TYR A 131 -4.59 -3.06 3.17
N TRP A 132 -3.40 -3.43 2.73
CA TRP A 132 -3.10 -3.56 1.32
C TRP A 132 -1.95 -4.56 1.15
N ASN A 133 -1.71 -4.95 -0.09
CA ASN A 133 -0.58 -5.76 -0.54
C ASN A 133 -0.24 -5.33 -1.97
N TRP A 134 0.75 -5.95 -2.59
CA TRP A 134 1.17 -5.68 -3.97
C TRP A 134 0.17 -6.18 -5.04
N ASN A 135 -1.12 -6.28 -4.71
CA ASN A 135 -2.16 -6.85 -5.54
C ASN A 135 -3.52 -6.15 -5.35
N LEU A 136 -4.50 -6.58 -6.15
CA LEU A 136 -5.86 -6.02 -6.18
C LEU A 136 -6.82 -6.69 -5.19
N ALA A 137 -6.35 -7.71 -4.47
CA ALA A 137 -7.05 -8.43 -3.41
C ALA A 137 -6.03 -9.15 -2.49
N PRO A 138 -6.41 -9.52 -1.25
CA PRO A 138 -5.57 -10.37 -0.41
C PRO A 138 -5.18 -11.65 -1.14
N GLU A 139 -3.97 -12.13 -0.87
CA GLU A 139 -3.41 -13.31 -1.52
C GLU A 139 -2.72 -14.24 -0.53
N SER A 140 -2.14 -15.31 -1.06
CA SER A 140 -1.25 -16.18 -0.31
C SER A 140 0.18 -15.82 -0.69
N ASP A 141 0.98 -15.48 0.31
CA ASP A 141 2.39 -15.12 0.14
C ASP A 141 3.26 -16.06 0.98
N GLU A 142 4.28 -16.67 0.37
CA GLU A 142 5.15 -17.67 1.00
C GLU A 142 4.41 -18.78 1.78
N GLY A 143 3.26 -19.23 1.27
CA GLY A 143 2.43 -20.26 1.91
C GLY A 143 1.60 -19.76 3.11
N LYS A 144 1.60 -18.45 3.38
CA LYS A 144 0.78 -17.80 4.41
C LYS A 144 -0.35 -17.02 3.74
N GLU A 145 -1.58 -17.34 4.12
CA GLU A 145 -2.76 -16.64 3.59
C GLU A 145 -2.99 -15.33 4.35
N GLN A 146 -3.28 -14.25 3.62
CA GLN A 146 -3.60 -12.94 4.18
C GLN A 146 -5.07 -12.89 4.60
N HIS A 147 -5.41 -13.51 5.73
CA HIS A 147 -6.76 -13.46 6.30
C HIS A 147 -7.04 -12.11 6.97
N LEU A 148 -8.21 -11.54 6.70
CA LEU A 148 -8.65 -10.26 7.26
C LEU A 148 -10.02 -10.40 7.94
N THR A 149 -10.22 -9.67 9.04
CA THR A 149 -11.52 -9.55 9.70
C THR A 149 -12.40 -8.49 9.04
N ALA A 150 -13.67 -8.40 9.44
CA ALA A 150 -14.57 -7.33 9.01
C ALA A 150 -14.16 -5.92 9.50
N ASP A 151 -13.21 -5.82 10.45
CA ASP A 151 -12.66 -4.54 10.91
C ASP A 151 -11.66 -3.93 9.90
N PHE A 152 -11.34 -4.61 8.80
CA PHE A 152 -10.44 -4.10 7.77
C PHE A 152 -11.16 -3.43 6.61
N VAL A 153 -10.46 -2.47 6.01
CA VAL A 153 -10.70 -1.95 4.66
C VAL A 153 -9.49 -2.27 3.78
N PHE A 154 -9.71 -3.00 2.69
CA PHE A 154 -8.65 -3.37 1.75
C PHE A 154 -8.48 -2.28 0.68
N MET A 155 -7.26 -1.75 0.51
CA MET A 155 -6.93 -0.77 -0.54
C MET A 155 -6.21 -1.51 -1.66
N PRO A 156 -6.85 -1.72 -2.83
CA PRO A 156 -6.20 -2.39 -3.95
C PRO A 156 -5.11 -1.52 -4.54
N GLU A 157 -4.02 -2.17 -4.90
CA GLU A 157 -2.87 -1.55 -5.53
C GLU A 157 -2.65 -2.11 -6.92
N GLN A 158 -2.35 -1.22 -7.86
CA GLN A 158 -1.94 -1.64 -9.18
C GLN A 158 -0.44 -1.97 -9.20
N TRP A 159 -0.12 -3.24 -9.41
CA TRP A 159 1.24 -3.63 -9.75
C TRP A 159 1.58 -3.19 -11.19
N GLY A 160 2.61 -2.35 -11.33
CA GLY A 160 3.16 -1.88 -12.60
C GLY A 160 2.36 -0.79 -13.32
N ALA A 161 2.88 -0.34 -14.47
CA ALA A 161 2.40 0.85 -15.17
C ALA A 161 1.35 0.61 -16.28
N GLY A 162 0.91 -0.64 -16.47
CA GLY A 162 -0.07 -1.03 -17.49
C GLY A 162 -1.49 -0.52 -17.23
N VAL A 163 -2.45 -0.97 -18.05
CA VAL A 163 -3.88 -0.82 -17.74
C VAL A 163 -4.30 -1.98 -16.85
N VAL A 164 -4.99 -1.71 -15.74
CA VAL A 164 -5.50 -2.77 -14.87
C VAL A 164 -6.58 -3.59 -15.58
N GLU A 165 -6.62 -4.90 -15.37
CA GLU A 165 -7.69 -5.72 -15.93
C GLU A 165 -8.97 -5.64 -15.06
N ALA A 166 -10.08 -5.22 -15.68
CA ALA A 166 -11.37 -5.02 -15.00
C ALA A 166 -11.93 -6.27 -14.28
N LYS A 167 -11.51 -7.47 -14.69
CA LYS A 167 -11.92 -8.73 -14.05
C LYS A 167 -11.25 -8.96 -12.70
N TYR A 168 -10.09 -8.35 -12.46
CA TYR A 168 -9.37 -8.45 -11.19
C TYR A 168 -9.75 -7.32 -10.21
N VAL A 169 -10.28 -6.20 -10.69
CA VAL A 169 -10.76 -5.11 -9.81
C VAL A 169 -12.10 -5.47 -9.16
N ARG A 170 -12.09 -5.56 -7.82
CA ARG A 170 -13.29 -5.81 -6.99
C ARG A 170 -14.13 -4.54 -6.84
N GLN A 171 -15.41 -4.69 -6.56
CA GLN A 171 -16.32 -3.56 -6.35
C GLN A 171 -15.96 -2.85 -5.03
N ALA A 172 -15.73 -1.54 -5.10
CA ALA A 172 -15.51 -0.68 -3.93
C ALA A 172 -16.73 -0.69 -2.98
N GLY A 173 -16.47 -0.55 -1.69
CA GLY A 173 -17.48 -0.52 -0.63
C GLY A 173 -18.18 -1.85 -0.36
N VAL A 174 -17.80 -2.93 -1.03
CA VAL A 174 -18.39 -4.26 -0.85
C VAL A 174 -17.59 -5.08 0.15
N ALA A 175 -18.26 -5.60 1.18
CA ALA A 175 -17.71 -6.58 2.11
C ALA A 175 -17.87 -8.01 1.58
N ASN A 176 -17.16 -8.97 2.17
CA ASN A 176 -17.21 -10.39 1.77
C ASN A 176 -16.83 -10.61 0.30
N PHE A 177 -15.85 -9.85 -0.20
CA PHE A 177 -15.37 -9.98 -1.57
C PHE A 177 -14.45 -11.20 -1.72
N SER A 178 -14.31 -11.71 -2.94
CA SER A 178 -13.38 -12.80 -3.21
C SER A 178 -11.93 -12.32 -3.23
N ASP A 179 -11.07 -12.98 -2.46
CA ASP A 179 -9.62 -12.81 -2.49
C ASP A 179 -9.02 -13.29 -3.83
N SER A 180 -7.70 -13.29 -3.95
CA SER A 180 -6.99 -13.73 -5.17
C SER A 180 -7.15 -15.24 -5.45
N ASN A 181 -7.46 -16.03 -4.42
CA ASN A 181 -7.70 -17.48 -4.51
C ASN A 181 -9.19 -17.84 -4.67
N GLY A 182 -10.07 -16.83 -4.75
CA GLY A 182 -11.51 -17.02 -4.87
C GLY A 182 -12.23 -17.29 -3.54
N LYS A 183 -11.53 -17.25 -2.40
CA LYS A 183 -12.14 -17.43 -1.07
C LYS A 183 -12.75 -16.12 -0.60
N THR A 184 -13.77 -16.21 0.26
CA THR A 184 -14.43 -15.03 0.81
C THR A 184 -13.54 -14.34 1.84
N CYS A 185 -13.31 -13.03 1.66
CA CYS A 185 -12.63 -12.15 2.61
C CYS A 185 -13.66 -11.27 3.34
N PRO A 186 -13.82 -11.39 4.67
CA PRO A 186 -14.77 -10.60 5.46
C PRO A 186 -14.56 -9.08 5.44
N ALA A 187 -13.37 -8.61 5.07
CA ALA A 187 -13.04 -7.20 4.97
C ALA A 187 -13.93 -6.47 3.96
N THR A 188 -13.91 -5.13 4.02
CA THR A 188 -14.57 -4.26 3.05
C THR A 188 -13.58 -3.79 2.00
N MET A 189 -13.91 -3.84 0.72
CA MET A 189 -13.11 -3.20 -0.31
C MET A 189 -13.17 -1.67 -0.13
N GLY A 190 -12.03 -1.00 -0.10
CA GLY A 190 -11.94 0.45 0.01
C GLY A 190 -12.51 1.16 -1.22
N ASP A 191 -12.85 2.44 -1.07
CA ASP A 191 -13.24 3.32 -2.18
C ASP A 191 -12.07 4.16 -2.71
N ILE A 192 -10.84 3.81 -2.32
CA ILE A 192 -9.58 4.28 -2.89
C ILE A 192 -8.92 3.19 -3.72
N PHE A 193 -8.41 3.55 -4.90
CA PHE A 193 -7.58 2.68 -5.72
C PHE A 193 -6.15 3.26 -5.74
N LEU A 194 -5.18 2.49 -5.27
CA LEU A 194 -3.78 2.93 -5.23
C LEU A 194 -3.15 2.81 -6.62
N GLY A 195 -2.30 3.78 -6.95
CA GLY A 195 -1.62 3.87 -8.24
C GLY A 195 -0.58 2.77 -8.44
N MET A 196 0.26 2.95 -9.47
CA MET A 196 1.33 2.02 -9.80
C MET A 196 2.30 1.90 -8.62
N ASN A 197 2.66 0.67 -8.26
CA ASN A 197 3.67 0.46 -7.24
C ASN A 197 5.06 0.87 -7.70
N GLU A 198 5.73 1.73 -6.93
CA GLU A 198 7.14 2.14 -7.09
C GLU A 198 7.56 2.31 -8.56
N PRO A 199 6.92 3.20 -9.33
CA PRO A 199 7.33 3.37 -10.72
C PRO A 199 8.74 3.94 -10.82
N ASP A 200 9.23 4.60 -9.76
CA ASP A 200 10.49 5.35 -9.68
C ASP A 200 11.68 4.58 -9.13
N ILE A 201 11.53 3.28 -8.89
CA ILE A 201 12.66 2.38 -8.64
C ILE A 201 13.16 1.77 -9.95
N TYR A 202 14.47 1.63 -10.06
CA TYR A 202 15.16 0.90 -11.11
C TYR A 202 15.53 -0.46 -10.54
N GLY A 203 15.21 -1.58 -11.19
CA GLY A 203 15.66 -2.91 -10.76
C GLY A 203 15.17 -3.39 -9.38
N SER A 204 14.33 -4.41 -9.40
CA SER A 204 14.02 -5.29 -8.27
C SER A 204 13.69 -6.67 -8.82
N CYS A 205 14.55 -7.15 -9.73
CA CYS A 205 14.21 -8.13 -10.76
C CYS A 205 13.17 -7.68 -11.80
N MET A 206 12.81 -6.40 -11.80
CA MET A 206 12.23 -5.73 -12.97
C MET A 206 13.20 -5.81 -14.16
N GLY A 207 12.74 -6.26 -15.33
CA GLY A 207 13.57 -6.42 -16.52
C GLY A 207 13.51 -7.83 -17.10
N ASN A 208 14.67 -8.39 -17.48
CA ASN A 208 14.73 -9.66 -18.19
C ASN A 208 14.37 -10.88 -17.34
N MET A 209 14.37 -10.78 -16.02
CA MET A 209 13.99 -11.86 -15.09
C MET A 209 12.70 -11.55 -14.30
N PHE A 210 11.88 -10.63 -14.79
CA PHE A 210 10.65 -10.23 -14.09
C PHE A 210 9.66 -11.39 -13.95
N GLY A 211 9.31 -11.71 -12.69
CA GLY A 211 8.40 -12.81 -12.34
C GLY A 211 9.06 -14.19 -12.23
N GLU A 212 10.31 -14.36 -12.68
CA GLU A 212 11.07 -15.61 -12.54
C GLU A 212 11.69 -15.75 -11.15
N CYS A 213 11.97 -14.61 -10.53
CA CYS A 213 12.68 -14.47 -9.29
C CYS A 213 11.76 -14.58 -8.07
N LYS A 214 11.92 -15.67 -7.31
CA LYS A 214 11.10 -16.03 -6.14
C LYS A 214 11.81 -15.78 -4.82
N ALA A 215 13.14 -15.67 -4.82
CA ALA A 215 13.93 -15.41 -3.61
C ALA A 215 15.29 -14.76 -3.95
N PRO A 216 15.92 -14.04 -3.02
CA PRO A 216 17.33 -13.67 -3.15
C PRO A 216 18.23 -14.93 -3.11
N CYS A 217 19.41 -14.85 -3.73
CA CYS A 217 20.41 -15.90 -3.61
C CYS A 217 20.91 -16.07 -2.18
N ASP A 218 20.89 -17.31 -1.70
CA ASP A 218 21.53 -17.66 -0.44
C ASP A 218 23.07 -17.73 -0.58
N LYS A 219 23.76 -17.85 0.56
CA LYS A 219 25.22 -17.98 0.62
C LYS A 219 25.76 -19.14 -0.21
N ALA A 220 24.99 -20.23 -0.37
CA ALA A 220 25.41 -21.39 -1.13
C ALA A 220 25.34 -21.13 -2.65
N ALA A 221 24.27 -20.49 -3.14
CA ALA A 221 24.15 -20.04 -4.53
C ALA A 221 25.26 -19.06 -4.89
N LEU A 222 25.50 -18.07 -4.02
CA LEU A 222 26.58 -17.10 -4.20
C LEU A 222 27.95 -17.79 -4.25
N ALA A 223 28.24 -18.70 -3.32
CA ALA A 223 29.51 -19.43 -3.29
C ALA A 223 29.70 -20.37 -4.50
N ALA A 224 28.60 -20.88 -5.06
CA ALA A 224 28.61 -21.74 -6.23
C ALA A 224 28.63 -20.96 -7.57
N GLY A 225 28.46 -19.63 -7.54
CA GLY A 225 28.25 -18.83 -8.75
C GLY A 225 26.89 -19.10 -9.43
N ASP A 226 25.95 -19.75 -8.74
CA ASP A 226 24.59 -20.08 -9.20
C ASP A 226 23.61 -18.99 -8.76
N CYS A 227 23.97 -17.75 -9.07
CA CYS A 227 23.20 -16.58 -8.70
C CYS A 227 23.01 -15.70 -9.93
N PRO A 228 22.06 -16.07 -10.83
CA PRO A 228 21.85 -15.36 -12.08
C PRO A 228 21.45 -13.92 -11.81
N GLU A 229 22.12 -12.99 -12.50
CA GLU A 229 21.90 -11.57 -12.34
C GLU A 229 20.71 -11.11 -13.16
N ALA A 230 19.75 -10.47 -12.47
CA ALA A 230 18.66 -9.83 -13.15
C ALA A 230 19.14 -8.50 -13.70
N HIS A 231 18.98 -8.33 -15.01
CA HIS A 231 19.33 -7.11 -15.70
C HIS A 231 18.05 -6.42 -16.15
N LEU A 232 18.06 -5.08 -16.16
CA LEU A 232 16.92 -4.35 -16.70
C LEU A 232 16.68 -4.66 -18.19
N HIS A 233 17.77 -4.95 -18.92
CA HIS A 233 17.76 -5.22 -20.34
C HIS A 233 18.46 -6.54 -20.67
N GLY A 234 18.03 -7.14 -21.77
CA GLY A 234 18.63 -8.35 -22.30
C GLY A 234 17.58 -9.32 -22.80
N ALA A 235 18.03 -10.47 -23.28
CA ALA A 235 17.14 -11.60 -23.49
C ALA A 235 16.54 -12.02 -22.13
N PRO A 236 15.28 -12.51 -22.11
CA PRO A 236 14.68 -13.08 -20.92
C PRO A 236 15.67 -14.00 -20.20
N GLY A 237 15.92 -13.71 -18.93
CA GLY A 237 16.75 -14.51 -18.06
C GLY A 237 15.90 -15.48 -17.25
N HIS A 238 16.57 -16.38 -16.54
CA HIS A 238 15.92 -17.34 -15.65
C HIS A 238 16.56 -17.25 -14.26
N ALA A 239 15.73 -17.38 -13.23
CA ALA A 239 16.23 -17.67 -11.90
C ALA A 239 16.92 -19.04 -11.88
N ASN A 240 17.72 -19.32 -10.84
CA ASN A 240 18.32 -20.64 -10.69
C ASN A 240 17.25 -21.70 -10.40
N VAL A 241 17.66 -22.97 -10.28
CA VAL A 241 16.74 -24.10 -10.05
C VAL A 241 15.93 -23.99 -8.75
N ARG A 242 16.31 -23.09 -7.84
CA ARG A 242 15.61 -22.79 -6.58
C ARG A 242 14.75 -21.52 -6.66
N GLY A 243 14.60 -20.94 -7.85
CA GLY A 243 13.93 -19.66 -8.05
C GLY A 243 14.71 -18.47 -7.48
N GLN A 244 16.01 -18.62 -7.24
CA GLN A 244 16.85 -17.55 -6.70
C GLN A 244 17.60 -16.80 -7.80
N CYS A 245 17.82 -15.52 -7.57
CA CYS A 245 18.53 -14.64 -8.49
C CYS A 245 19.09 -13.43 -7.74
N ASN A 246 20.08 -12.81 -8.36
CA ASN A 246 20.65 -11.56 -7.90
C ASN A 246 19.77 -10.41 -8.39
N CYS A 247 18.69 -10.16 -7.65
CA CYS A 247 17.82 -9.01 -7.87
C CYS A 247 18.39 -7.71 -7.37
N TRP A 248 19.65 -7.64 -6.92
CA TRP A 248 20.14 -6.52 -6.12
C TRP A 248 21.35 -5.83 -6.75
N GLN A 249 22.23 -6.58 -7.43
CA GLN A 249 23.47 -6.03 -7.99
C GLN A 249 23.24 -4.91 -9.00
N ASP A 250 22.21 -5.03 -9.83
CA ASP A 250 21.80 -4.01 -10.82
C ASP A 250 20.50 -3.27 -10.43
N SER A 251 20.11 -3.39 -9.17
CA SER A 251 18.82 -2.94 -8.67
C SER A 251 18.97 -1.83 -7.65
N HIS A 252 18.23 -0.77 -7.90
CA HIS A 252 18.43 0.54 -7.32
C HIS A 252 17.11 1.33 -7.19
N ALA A 253 16.67 1.63 -5.97
CA ALA A 253 15.73 2.73 -5.75
C ALA A 253 16.45 4.07 -6.04
N THR A 254 16.58 4.42 -7.32
CA THR A 254 17.29 5.63 -7.75
C THR A 254 16.42 6.87 -7.74
N GLY A 255 15.09 6.70 -7.64
CA GLY A 255 14.14 7.75 -7.98
C GLY A 255 14.17 8.14 -9.46
N VAL A 256 14.85 7.34 -10.30
CA VAL A 256 14.96 7.53 -11.74
C VAL A 256 14.30 6.40 -12.54
N GLY A 257 13.81 5.32 -11.96
CA GLY A 257 13.16 4.27 -12.76
C GLY A 257 11.87 4.75 -13.41
N PHE A 258 11.50 4.25 -14.57
CA PHE A 258 10.10 4.20 -14.99
C PHE A 258 9.86 2.86 -15.62
N TRP A 259 8.79 2.18 -15.24
CA TRP A 259 8.47 0.87 -15.82
C TRP A 259 8.36 1.02 -17.34
N PRO A 260 9.05 0.18 -18.13
CA PRO A 260 8.98 0.27 -19.58
C PRO A 260 7.52 0.24 -20.04
N LEU A 261 7.11 1.29 -20.74
CA LEU A 261 5.79 1.40 -21.34
C LEU A 261 5.91 1.69 -22.83
N GLU A 262 5.10 0.99 -23.62
CA GLU A 262 4.96 1.28 -25.04
C GLU A 262 4.66 2.78 -25.25
N GLY A 263 5.41 3.44 -26.12
CA GLY A 263 5.29 4.87 -26.38
C GLY A 263 6.20 5.78 -25.54
N CYS A 264 6.94 5.24 -24.57
CA CYS A 264 8.06 5.92 -23.93
C CYS A 264 9.37 5.43 -24.57
N ALA A 265 10.18 6.35 -25.11
CA ALA A 265 11.46 5.99 -25.70
C ALA A 265 12.50 5.69 -24.60
N SER A 266 13.10 4.49 -24.60
CA SER A 266 14.14 4.00 -23.65
C SER A 266 13.78 4.09 -22.15
N ASP A 267 14.65 3.56 -21.29
CA ASP A 267 14.60 3.80 -19.84
C ASP A 267 14.77 5.29 -19.59
N GLN A 268 13.66 5.99 -19.34
CA GLN A 268 13.73 7.41 -19.06
C GLN A 268 13.94 7.61 -17.57
N PRO A 269 15.04 8.25 -17.16
CA PRO A 269 15.19 8.64 -15.78
C PRO A 269 14.03 9.56 -15.41
N LEU A 270 13.24 9.24 -14.38
CA LEU A 270 12.39 10.25 -13.75
C LEU A 270 13.31 11.32 -13.15
N PRO A 271 13.19 12.61 -13.54
CA PRO A 271 11.98 13.26 -14.03
C PRO A 271 11.91 13.60 -15.54
N GLN A 272 12.85 13.12 -16.38
CA GLN A 272 12.89 13.50 -17.80
C GLN A 272 11.70 12.99 -18.63
N MET A 273 10.98 11.95 -18.17
CA MET A 273 9.76 11.48 -18.85
C MET A 273 8.76 12.62 -19.09
N TRP A 274 8.69 13.59 -18.18
CA TRP A 274 7.73 14.70 -18.22
C TRP A 274 8.10 15.74 -19.29
N LYS A 275 9.22 15.57 -19.99
CA LYS A 275 9.65 16.37 -21.15
C LYS A 275 9.37 15.70 -22.49
N ASP A 276 8.97 14.43 -22.48
CA ASP A 276 8.57 13.67 -23.66
C ASP A 276 7.05 13.60 -23.70
N ASP A 277 6.43 14.50 -24.49
CA ASP A 277 4.98 14.58 -24.63
C ASP A 277 4.34 13.25 -25.09
N ALA A 278 5.05 12.44 -25.88
CA ALA A 278 4.54 11.15 -26.34
C ALA A 278 4.51 10.14 -25.19
N CYS A 279 5.57 10.11 -24.38
CA CYS A 279 5.60 9.28 -23.18
C CYS A 279 4.53 9.72 -22.17
N VAL A 280 4.42 11.02 -21.87
CA VAL A 280 3.38 11.57 -20.98
C VAL A 280 1.99 11.18 -21.48
N ALA A 281 1.72 11.34 -22.78
CA ALA A 281 0.45 10.97 -23.37
C ALA A 281 0.16 9.47 -23.23
N SER A 282 1.15 8.60 -23.43
CA SER A 282 0.99 7.14 -23.25
C SER A 282 0.66 6.77 -21.80
N VAL A 283 1.42 7.30 -20.84
CA VAL A 283 1.20 7.04 -19.41
C VAL A 283 -0.15 7.54 -18.96
N MET A 284 -0.52 8.78 -19.33
CA MET A 284 -1.82 9.35 -18.99
C MET A 284 -2.97 8.62 -19.68
N ALA A 285 -2.79 8.10 -20.89
CA ALA A 285 -3.82 7.30 -21.57
C ALA A 285 -4.09 6.00 -20.81
N LYS A 286 -3.04 5.25 -20.45
CA LYS A 286 -3.17 4.00 -19.67
C LYS A 286 -3.77 4.26 -18.29
N TRP A 287 -3.29 5.29 -17.60
CA TRP A 287 -3.83 5.68 -16.29
C TRP A 287 -5.31 6.06 -16.35
N ARG A 288 -5.73 6.85 -17.35
CA ARG A 288 -7.14 7.22 -17.53
C ARG A 288 -8.02 6.00 -17.83
N GLU A 289 -7.48 4.98 -18.49
CA GLU A 289 -8.18 3.71 -18.70
C GLU A 289 -8.33 2.92 -17.40
N THR A 290 -7.26 2.79 -16.61
CA THR A 290 -7.31 2.25 -15.23
C THR A 290 -8.35 3.00 -14.39
N ALA A 291 -8.32 4.34 -14.39
CA ALA A 291 -9.24 5.16 -13.62
C ALA A 291 -10.70 4.93 -14.03
N LYS A 292 -11.00 4.79 -15.33
CA LYS A 292 -12.35 4.43 -15.80
C LYS A 292 -12.80 3.08 -15.26
N ILE A 293 -11.90 2.09 -15.25
CA ILE A 293 -12.20 0.76 -14.71
C ILE A 293 -12.48 0.87 -13.21
N ALA A 294 -11.62 1.55 -12.44
CA ALA A 294 -11.83 1.79 -11.01
C ALA A 294 -13.16 2.51 -10.76
N VAL A 295 -13.44 3.64 -11.42
CA VAL A 295 -14.71 4.37 -11.24
C VAL A 295 -15.92 3.50 -11.61
N SER A 296 -15.83 2.66 -12.65
CA SER A 296 -16.91 1.70 -12.99
C SER A 296 -17.20 0.69 -11.88
N LYS A 297 -16.21 0.44 -11.01
CA LYS A 297 -16.28 -0.43 -9.82
C LYS A 297 -16.58 0.35 -8.54
N GLY A 298 -16.96 1.62 -8.64
CA GLY A 298 -17.41 2.44 -7.52
C GLY A 298 -16.31 3.14 -6.71
N TYR A 299 -15.04 3.08 -7.16
CA TYR A 299 -13.96 3.80 -6.48
C TYR A 299 -14.15 5.30 -6.65
N ARG A 300 -14.00 6.04 -5.54
CA ARG A 300 -14.19 7.50 -5.46
C ARG A 300 -12.87 8.25 -5.44
N TYR A 301 -11.82 7.60 -4.96
CA TYR A 301 -10.51 8.19 -4.78
C TYR A 301 -9.44 7.40 -5.54
N LEU A 302 -8.44 8.11 -6.02
CA LEU A 302 -7.23 7.55 -6.59
C LEU A 302 -6.03 8.16 -5.87
N SER A 303 -4.95 7.40 -5.70
CA SER A 303 -3.65 7.96 -5.37
C SER A 303 -2.82 8.20 -6.62
N THR A 304 -1.78 9.04 -6.52
CA THR A 304 -0.66 8.97 -7.46
C THR A 304 -0.04 7.56 -7.42
N PRO A 305 0.81 7.21 -8.39
CA PRO A 305 1.74 6.11 -8.17
C PRO A 305 2.50 6.26 -6.86
N LEU A 306 2.85 5.13 -6.26
CA LEU A 306 3.42 5.01 -4.93
C LEU A 306 4.93 5.17 -5.04
N VAL A 307 5.40 6.42 -5.06
CA VAL A 307 6.81 6.72 -5.31
C VAL A 307 7.69 6.28 -4.15
N ALA A 308 8.84 5.67 -4.45
CA ALA A 308 9.83 5.26 -3.48
C ALA A 308 10.81 6.39 -3.11
N GLU A 309 11.05 7.36 -4.02
CA GLU A 309 12.08 8.40 -3.85
C GLU A 309 11.65 9.79 -4.35
N ASN A 310 11.11 9.87 -5.57
CA ASN A 310 11.02 11.12 -6.31
C ASN A 310 9.64 11.79 -6.18
N MET A 311 9.46 12.62 -5.15
CA MET A 311 8.19 13.35 -4.95
C MET A 311 7.83 14.33 -6.08
N ASP A 312 8.80 14.80 -6.88
CA ASP A 312 8.52 15.65 -8.05
C ASP A 312 7.79 14.88 -9.16
N PHE A 313 7.96 13.54 -9.23
CA PHE A 313 7.16 12.70 -10.10
C PHE A 313 5.68 12.75 -9.71
N ALA A 314 5.36 12.56 -8.43
CA ALA A 314 3.98 12.60 -7.96
C ALA A 314 3.31 13.96 -8.24
N ARG A 315 4.06 15.06 -8.07
CA ARG A 315 3.59 16.41 -8.45
C ARG A 315 3.29 16.50 -9.95
N SER A 316 4.24 16.12 -10.80
CA SER A 316 4.10 16.21 -12.27
C SER A 316 2.97 15.31 -12.79
N PHE A 317 2.78 14.16 -12.14
CA PHE A 317 1.67 13.25 -12.40
C PHE A 317 0.32 13.91 -12.09
N ILE A 318 0.18 14.56 -10.93
CA ILE A 318 -1.05 15.32 -10.57
C ILE A 318 -1.31 16.42 -11.59
N GLU A 319 -0.31 17.22 -11.94
CA GLU A 319 -0.45 18.31 -12.91
C GLU A 319 -0.93 17.81 -14.28
N SER A 320 -0.49 16.63 -14.69
CA SER A 320 -0.88 16.01 -15.98
C SER A 320 -2.26 15.34 -15.92
N ALA A 321 -2.51 14.55 -14.86
CA ALA A 321 -3.73 13.76 -14.71
C ALA A 321 -4.95 14.64 -14.39
N CYS A 322 -4.74 15.71 -13.62
CA CYS A 322 -5.79 16.60 -13.12
C CYS A 322 -6.01 17.87 -13.96
N ALA A 323 -5.40 17.97 -15.14
CA ALA A 323 -5.48 19.17 -15.97
C ALA A 323 -6.92 19.53 -16.41
N THR A 324 -7.85 18.57 -16.42
CA THR A 324 -9.22 18.74 -16.93
C THR A 324 -10.31 18.65 -15.85
N CYS A 325 -10.06 17.93 -14.76
CA CYS A 325 -10.99 17.79 -13.63
C CYS A 325 -10.22 17.36 -12.38
N HIS A 326 -10.84 17.42 -11.20
CA HIS A 326 -10.19 17.19 -9.90
C HIS A 326 -10.77 15.99 -9.12
N ASP A 327 -11.26 14.97 -9.82
CA ASP A 327 -11.80 13.76 -9.22
C ASP A 327 -11.45 12.49 -10.03
N ALA A 328 -11.80 11.33 -9.48
CA ALA A 328 -11.48 10.04 -10.06
C ALA A 328 -12.09 9.82 -11.46
N SER A 329 -13.20 10.49 -11.81
CA SER A 329 -13.91 10.29 -13.08
C SER A 329 -13.10 10.68 -14.32
N CYS A 330 -12.13 11.60 -14.17
CA CYS A 330 -11.15 11.91 -15.22
C CYS A 330 -9.76 11.32 -14.96
N GLY A 331 -9.61 10.50 -13.92
CA GLY A 331 -8.33 9.96 -13.48
C GLY A 331 -7.48 10.92 -12.66
N CYS A 332 -8.06 11.96 -12.05
CA CYS A 332 -7.28 12.82 -11.16
C CYS A 332 -7.09 12.16 -9.78
N PRO A 333 -5.86 11.88 -9.35
CA PRO A 333 -5.60 11.45 -7.99
C PRO A 333 -5.71 12.61 -7.01
N VAL A 334 -6.41 12.36 -5.90
CA VAL A 334 -6.58 13.33 -4.81
C VAL A 334 -5.72 12.98 -3.59
N TYR A 335 -4.97 11.88 -3.65
CA TYR A 335 -3.97 11.51 -2.66
C TYR A 335 -2.59 11.34 -3.29
N VAL A 336 -1.55 11.69 -2.55
CA VAL A 336 -0.16 11.39 -2.91
C VAL A 336 0.22 10.07 -2.26
N GLY A 337 0.56 9.06 -3.07
CA GLY A 337 1.08 7.77 -2.60
C GLY A 337 2.60 7.79 -2.56
N PHE A 338 3.21 7.28 -1.48
CA PHE A 338 4.66 7.04 -1.44
C PHE A 338 5.06 5.99 -0.39
N HIS A 339 6.20 5.35 -0.60
CA HIS A 339 6.83 4.42 0.33
C HIS A 339 7.91 5.12 1.13
N PHE A 340 8.26 4.63 2.31
CA PHE A 340 9.38 5.16 3.07
C PHE A 340 10.14 4.09 3.85
N TYR A 341 11.42 3.97 3.55
CA TYR A 341 12.35 3.16 4.32
C TYR A 341 13.52 4.00 4.81
N ALA A 342 13.86 3.84 6.09
CA ALA A 342 15.15 4.28 6.60
C ALA A 342 16.19 3.15 6.48
N TYR A 343 17.45 3.43 6.80
CA TYR A 343 18.56 2.50 6.62
C TYR A 343 19.22 2.13 7.94
N ASP A 344 19.57 0.86 8.05
CA ASP A 344 20.62 0.34 8.93
C ASP A 344 20.44 0.63 10.44
N CYS A 345 19.20 0.75 10.92
CA CYS A 345 18.94 1.09 12.33
C CYS A 345 19.63 2.39 12.80
N GLN A 346 19.92 3.28 11.85
CA GLN A 346 20.64 4.54 12.04
C GLN A 346 19.89 5.69 11.33
N PRO A 347 18.59 5.90 11.58
CA PRO A 347 17.78 6.83 10.81
C PRO A 347 18.18 8.30 10.96
N GLU A 348 18.96 8.68 11.98
CA GLU A 348 19.47 10.04 12.13
C GLU A 348 20.77 10.22 11.34
N SER A 349 21.77 9.37 11.55
CA SER A 349 23.07 9.50 10.87
C SER A 349 23.01 9.17 9.37
N THR A 350 22.10 8.30 8.93
CA THR A 350 21.84 8.04 7.50
C THR A 350 20.91 9.08 6.86
N GLY A 351 20.37 10.01 7.65
CA GLY A 351 19.43 11.04 7.17
C GLY A 351 18.00 10.53 6.93
N GLY A 352 17.65 9.33 7.34
CA GLY A 352 16.30 8.76 7.23
C GLY A 352 15.19 9.70 7.73
N TYR A 353 15.30 10.25 8.94
CA TYR A 353 14.29 11.21 9.44
C TYR A 353 14.26 12.51 8.62
N ALA A 354 15.41 13.02 8.19
CA ALA A 354 15.45 14.22 7.34
C ALA A 354 14.77 13.97 5.99
N THR A 355 15.00 12.80 5.39
CA THR A 355 14.34 12.36 4.15
C THR A 355 12.83 12.22 4.34
N PHE A 356 12.37 11.60 5.44
CA PHE A 356 10.94 11.51 5.74
C PHE A 356 10.31 12.89 5.86
N GLN A 357 10.93 13.81 6.61
CA GLN A 357 10.43 15.18 6.75
C GLN A 357 10.35 15.89 5.39
N LYS A 358 11.38 15.74 4.56
CA LYS A 358 11.40 16.32 3.21
C LYS A 358 10.24 15.81 2.34
N ARG A 359 9.88 14.52 2.45
CA ARG A 359 8.71 13.96 1.74
C ARG A 359 7.40 14.53 2.27
N LEU A 360 7.25 14.67 3.59
CA LEU A 360 6.08 15.33 4.20
C LEU A 360 5.96 16.80 3.76
N ASP A 361 7.07 17.53 3.72
CA ASP A 361 7.11 18.92 3.26
C ASP A 361 6.77 19.04 1.76
N ALA A 362 7.18 18.07 0.95
CA ALA A 362 6.81 18.00 -0.47
C ALA A 362 5.30 17.77 -0.65
N VAL A 363 4.70 16.84 0.10
CA VAL A 363 3.24 16.63 0.07
C VAL A 363 2.50 17.89 0.53
N LYS A 364 2.97 18.52 1.62
CA LYS A 364 2.42 19.80 2.08
C LYS A 364 2.42 20.84 0.96
N ALA A 365 3.54 21.02 0.27
CA ALA A 365 3.64 21.96 -0.84
C ALA A 365 2.68 21.62 -2.00
N ILE A 366 2.49 20.32 -2.30
CA ILE A 366 1.49 19.86 -3.28
C ILE A 366 0.08 20.24 -2.83
N MET A 367 -0.30 19.99 -1.57
CA MET A 367 -1.63 20.32 -1.03
C MET A 367 -1.92 21.82 -0.99
N GLU A 368 -0.89 22.64 -0.75
CA GLU A 368 -0.99 24.10 -0.76
C GLU A 368 -1.13 24.63 -2.20
N LYS A 369 -0.42 24.04 -3.16
CA LYS A 369 -0.52 24.38 -4.58
C LYS A 369 -1.82 23.87 -5.23
N HIS A 370 -2.28 22.68 -4.83
CA HIS A 370 -3.45 21.98 -5.38
C HIS A 370 -4.44 21.66 -4.25
N PRO A 371 -5.34 22.59 -3.88
CA PRO A 371 -6.22 22.41 -2.72
C PRO A 371 -7.16 21.20 -2.76
N PHE A 372 -7.42 20.65 -3.94
CA PHE A 372 -8.20 19.41 -4.12
C PHE A 372 -7.44 18.16 -3.66
N VAL A 373 -6.11 18.22 -3.53
CA VAL A 373 -5.30 17.13 -2.96
C VAL A 373 -5.51 17.10 -1.44
N LYS A 374 -5.89 15.92 -0.96
CA LYS A 374 -6.38 15.67 0.40
C LYS A 374 -5.27 15.30 1.36
N GLY A 375 -4.19 14.69 0.88
CA GLY A 375 -3.00 14.37 1.68
C GLY A 375 -2.24 13.16 1.16
N ALA A 376 -1.40 12.58 2.01
CA ALA A 376 -0.60 11.41 1.71
C ALA A 376 -1.22 10.09 2.18
N ILE A 377 -1.06 9.05 1.36
CA ILE A 377 -1.15 7.65 1.77
C ILE A 377 0.27 7.10 1.76
N ILE A 378 0.80 6.79 2.94
CA ILE A 378 2.12 6.19 3.10
C ILE A 378 1.87 4.70 3.34
N ASN A 379 1.85 3.91 2.26
CA ASN A 379 1.39 2.53 2.31
C ASN A 379 2.52 1.54 2.69
N GLU A 380 3.78 1.84 2.40
CA GLU A 380 4.92 1.10 2.96
C GLU A 380 5.75 1.98 3.89
N VAL A 381 5.98 1.51 5.11
CA VAL A 381 6.92 2.11 6.05
C VAL A 381 7.74 1.04 6.75
N GLY A 382 9.07 1.19 6.74
CA GLY A 382 9.97 0.23 7.37
C GLY A 382 11.42 0.68 7.48
N MET A 383 12.31 -0.29 7.69
CA MET A 383 13.75 -0.11 7.76
C MET A 383 14.43 -1.17 6.89
N LEU A 384 15.33 -0.73 6.01
CA LEU A 384 16.16 -1.59 5.17
C LEU A 384 17.41 -2.05 5.92
N ASN A 385 17.76 -3.33 5.78
CA ASN A 385 18.94 -3.97 6.36
C ASN A 385 20.18 -3.75 5.48
N CYS A 386 20.53 -2.51 5.23
CA CYS A 386 21.68 -2.18 4.39
C CYS A 386 22.16 -0.77 4.67
N ARG A 387 23.43 -0.52 4.34
CA ARG A 387 24.00 0.83 4.44
C ARG A 387 23.49 1.68 3.29
N GLY A 388 22.57 2.60 3.58
CA GLY A 388 22.21 3.65 2.62
C GLY A 388 23.45 4.49 2.30
N GLN A 389 23.91 4.50 1.04
CA GLN A 389 24.98 5.40 0.62
C GLN A 389 24.50 6.31 -0.50
N ALA A 390 24.74 7.62 -0.34
CA ALA A 390 24.45 8.60 -1.38
C ALA A 390 25.18 8.32 -2.71
N SER A 391 26.31 7.60 -2.67
CA SER A 391 27.13 7.25 -3.83
C SER A 391 26.92 5.83 -4.36
N ASN A 392 26.24 4.96 -3.61
CA ASN A 392 25.93 3.60 -4.03
C ASN A 392 24.56 3.21 -3.46
N PRO A 393 23.47 3.43 -4.20
CA PRO A 393 22.11 3.22 -3.72
C PRO A 393 21.72 1.74 -3.63
N ILE A 394 22.63 0.81 -3.96
CA ILE A 394 22.34 -0.62 -3.82
C ILE A 394 22.19 -0.93 -2.33
N CYS A 395 20.96 -1.23 -1.94
CA CYS A 395 20.68 -1.86 -0.67
C CYS A 395 21.11 -3.32 -0.74
N ILE A 396 22.37 -3.62 -0.42
CA ILE A 396 22.83 -4.99 -0.24
C ILE A 396 22.44 -5.43 1.18
N PRO A 397 21.59 -6.45 1.37
CA PRO A 397 21.24 -6.93 2.71
C PRO A 397 22.48 -7.26 3.54
N ASP A 398 22.44 -6.97 4.85
CA ASP A 398 23.53 -7.14 5.82
C ASP A 398 24.83 -6.34 5.52
N SER A 399 24.78 -5.32 4.66
CA SER A 399 25.95 -4.47 4.37
C SER A 399 26.17 -3.31 5.35
N GLY A 400 25.26 -3.17 6.32
CA GLY A 400 25.25 -2.13 7.32
C GLY A 400 26.22 -2.32 8.49
N ASP A 401 26.25 -1.33 9.38
CA ASP A 401 26.91 -1.39 10.69
C ASP A 401 26.12 -2.26 11.67
N TYR A 402 24.81 -2.48 11.45
CA TYR A 402 23.93 -3.30 12.30
C TYR A 402 23.29 -4.50 11.55
N PRO A 403 24.05 -5.32 10.81
CA PRO A 403 23.48 -6.31 9.90
C PRO A 403 22.48 -7.22 10.61
N ALA A 404 21.26 -7.36 10.09
CA ALA A 404 20.16 -8.08 10.73
C ALA A 404 20.55 -9.51 11.14
N THR A 405 21.37 -10.21 10.34
CA THR A 405 21.88 -11.56 10.66
C THR A 405 22.74 -11.64 11.93
N SER A 406 23.22 -10.50 12.43
CA SER A 406 23.95 -10.40 13.70
C SER A 406 23.10 -9.95 14.88
N GLN A 407 21.85 -9.56 14.64
CA GLN A 407 20.93 -9.05 15.66
C GLN A 407 20.02 -10.17 16.16
N PRO A 408 19.62 -10.14 17.45
CA PRO A 408 18.52 -10.97 17.93
C PRO A 408 17.29 -10.75 17.06
N ASP A 409 16.56 -11.82 16.72
CA ASP A 409 15.33 -11.82 15.91
C ASP A 409 15.39 -11.13 14.53
N HIS A 410 16.58 -10.76 14.08
CA HIS A 410 16.83 -9.98 12.87
C HIS A 410 16.19 -8.58 12.84
N SER A 411 15.75 -8.02 13.98
CA SER A 411 15.24 -6.65 14.07
C SER A 411 16.32 -5.63 14.43
N CYS A 412 15.94 -4.34 14.49
CA CYS A 412 16.85 -3.29 14.92
C CYS A 412 17.17 -3.37 16.41
N PRO A 413 18.46 -3.41 16.79
CA PRO A 413 18.85 -3.45 18.18
C PRO A 413 18.67 -2.09 18.84
N ALA A 414 18.67 -2.09 20.18
CA ALA A 414 18.81 -0.86 20.94
C ALA A 414 20.20 -0.24 20.69
N ASN A 415 20.23 1.04 20.30
CA ASN A 415 21.46 1.81 20.10
C ASN A 415 21.26 3.29 20.50
N ALA A 416 22.24 4.15 20.21
CA ALA A 416 22.18 5.56 20.62
C ALA A 416 21.08 6.37 19.91
N GLU A 417 20.75 6.03 18.65
CA GLU A 417 19.68 6.67 17.88
C GLU A 417 18.31 6.01 18.13
N LEU A 418 18.33 4.72 18.45
CA LEU A 418 17.18 3.86 18.66
C LEU A 418 17.26 3.19 20.05
N PRO A 419 17.05 3.91 21.17
CA PRO A 419 17.21 3.35 22.51
C PRO A 419 16.30 2.15 22.82
N ASP A 420 15.15 2.03 22.13
CA ASP A 420 14.22 0.91 22.21
C ASP A 420 14.15 0.09 20.89
N GLY A 421 15.19 0.18 20.06
CA GLY A 421 15.26 -0.48 18.76
C GLY A 421 14.19 0.05 17.80
N MET A 422 13.54 -0.85 17.06
CA MET A 422 12.51 -0.50 16.06
C MET A 422 11.36 0.36 16.64
N ALA A 423 11.03 0.19 17.92
CA ALA A 423 9.99 0.98 18.59
C ALA A 423 10.31 2.48 18.64
N SER A 424 11.58 2.86 18.85
CA SER A 424 12.00 4.28 18.85
C SER A 424 11.83 4.92 17.48
N PHE A 425 12.15 4.17 16.42
CA PHE A 425 11.99 4.63 15.04
C PHE A 425 10.52 4.96 14.76
N MET A 426 9.65 4.01 15.05
CA MET A 426 8.22 4.15 14.85
C MET A 426 7.62 5.32 15.64
N ALA A 427 7.95 5.44 16.94
CA ALA A 427 7.49 6.54 17.77
C ALA A 427 7.86 7.91 17.18
N LYS A 428 9.10 8.05 16.69
CA LYS A 428 9.58 9.28 16.07
C LYS A 428 8.86 9.60 14.76
N LEU A 429 8.57 8.62 13.91
CA LEU A 429 7.78 8.83 12.70
C LEU A 429 6.37 9.34 13.04
N PHE A 430 5.73 8.80 14.07
CA PHE A 430 4.42 9.27 14.50
C PHE A 430 4.43 10.73 14.98
N ASP A 431 5.48 11.15 15.71
CA ASP A 431 5.64 12.55 16.09
C ASP A 431 5.67 13.46 14.84
N MET A 432 6.38 13.03 13.80
CA MET A 432 6.53 13.78 12.55
C MET A 432 5.21 13.87 11.77
N ILE A 433 4.49 12.75 11.59
CA ILE A 433 3.20 12.79 10.84
C ILE A 433 2.13 13.57 11.60
N ILE A 434 2.15 13.54 12.93
CA ILE A 434 1.23 14.33 13.78
C ILE A 434 1.50 15.82 13.61
N ALA A 435 2.77 16.22 13.55
CA ALA A 435 3.20 17.60 13.40
C ALA A 435 3.00 18.15 11.98
N ALA A 436 3.03 17.30 10.96
CA ALA A 436 2.92 17.70 9.55
C ALA A 436 1.51 18.23 9.20
N LYS A 437 1.41 19.56 9.14
CA LYS A 437 0.20 20.30 8.75
C LYS A 437 0.52 21.32 7.64
N THR A 438 -0.43 21.53 6.75
CA THR A 438 -0.45 22.68 5.82
C THR A 438 -0.58 24.00 6.58
N SER A 439 -0.34 25.13 5.89
CA SER A 439 -0.52 26.47 6.46
C SER A 439 -1.95 26.74 6.98
N ASP A 440 -2.96 26.09 6.40
CA ASP A 440 -4.37 26.18 6.82
C ASP A 440 -4.78 25.09 7.84
N GLY A 441 -3.81 24.33 8.37
CA GLY A 441 -4.01 23.36 9.44
C GLY A 441 -4.58 22.01 9.03
N ARG A 442 -4.71 21.71 7.73
CA ARG A 442 -5.07 20.37 7.25
C ARG A 442 -3.94 19.37 7.57
N PRO A 443 -4.26 18.12 7.99
CA PRO A 443 -3.26 17.08 8.16
C PRO A 443 -2.65 16.68 6.82
N VAL A 444 -1.33 16.62 6.76
CA VAL A 444 -0.60 16.19 5.55
C VAL A 444 -0.77 14.69 5.31
N VAL A 445 -0.74 13.88 6.37
CA VAL A 445 -0.87 12.42 6.27
C VAL A 445 -2.30 12.00 6.52
N LYS A 446 -2.80 11.09 5.67
CA LYS A 446 -4.17 10.55 5.70
C LYS A 446 -4.21 9.05 5.91
N GLY A 447 -3.20 8.32 5.45
CA GLY A 447 -2.98 6.91 5.72
C GLY A 447 -1.50 6.63 6.01
N PHE A 448 -1.23 5.72 6.94
CA PHE A 448 0.11 5.26 7.31
C PHE A 448 0.04 3.77 7.56
N SER A 449 0.75 2.97 6.78
CA SER A 449 0.73 1.51 6.88
C SER A 449 2.13 0.98 7.14
N TRP A 450 2.23 0.10 8.13
CA TRP A 450 3.48 -0.53 8.52
C TRP A 450 3.74 -1.78 7.67
N PHE A 451 4.98 -1.94 7.22
CA PHE A 451 5.44 -3.11 6.46
C PHE A 451 5.67 -4.29 7.41
N ASN A 452 4.66 -5.11 7.67
CA ASN A 452 4.68 -6.18 8.67
C ASN A 452 5.18 -7.52 8.09
N LEU A 453 6.42 -7.53 7.58
CA LEU A 453 7.08 -8.72 7.03
C LEU A 453 8.47 -8.91 7.65
N ASP A 454 8.99 -10.12 7.51
CA ASP A 454 10.30 -10.50 8.04
C ASP A 454 11.31 -10.58 6.90
N GLN A 455 12.26 -9.62 6.86
CA GLN A 455 13.36 -9.55 5.89
C GLN A 455 12.97 -9.52 4.40
N ALA A 456 11.69 -9.41 4.08
CA ALA A 456 11.19 -9.28 2.71
C ALA A 456 11.76 -8.01 2.05
N GLY A 457 12.21 -8.13 0.81
CA GLY A 457 12.77 -7.00 0.06
C GLY A 457 14.08 -6.43 0.63
N GLY A 458 14.81 -7.18 1.47
CA GLY A 458 16.04 -6.69 2.11
C GLY A 458 15.82 -5.82 3.35
N THR A 459 14.64 -5.92 3.97
CA THR A 459 14.31 -5.25 5.22
C THR A 459 14.94 -5.94 6.45
N TYR A 460 14.83 -5.29 7.61
CA TYR A 460 14.95 -5.98 8.90
C TYR A 460 13.72 -6.87 9.16
N ASN A 461 13.69 -7.60 10.27
CA ASN A 461 12.43 -8.14 10.77
C ASN A 461 11.54 -6.98 11.26
N LEU A 462 10.47 -6.71 10.51
CA LEU A 462 9.51 -5.65 10.77
C LEU A 462 8.19 -6.20 11.31
N GLN A 463 8.10 -7.49 11.66
CA GLN A 463 6.89 -8.04 12.25
C GLN A 463 6.56 -7.38 13.59
N LEU A 464 5.28 -7.13 13.83
CA LEU A 464 4.72 -6.57 15.06
C LEU A 464 4.42 -7.64 16.11
N PHE A 465 4.56 -8.91 15.73
CA PHE A 465 4.38 -10.08 16.57
C PHE A 465 5.67 -10.87 16.65
N ASP A 466 5.90 -11.54 17.77
CA ASP A 466 6.94 -12.56 17.89
C ASP A 466 6.49 -13.91 17.30
N GLU A 467 7.40 -14.88 17.30
CA GLU A 467 7.14 -16.25 16.80
C GLU A 467 6.00 -16.96 17.55
N GLN A 468 5.66 -16.52 18.76
CA GLN A 468 4.56 -17.07 19.56
C GLN A 468 3.22 -16.36 19.27
N GLY A 469 3.21 -15.41 18.33
CA GLY A 469 2.03 -14.62 17.98
C GLY A 469 1.66 -13.60 19.05
N LYS A 470 2.60 -13.18 19.90
CA LYS A 470 2.42 -12.11 20.89
C LYS A 470 2.93 -10.78 20.36
N LEU A 471 2.26 -9.68 20.71
CA LEU A 471 2.72 -8.36 20.31
C LEU A 471 4.11 -8.09 20.90
N ASN A 472 5.04 -7.68 20.03
CA ASN A 472 6.37 -7.30 20.46
C ASN A 472 6.44 -5.80 20.76
N LYS A 473 7.64 -5.29 21.07
CA LYS A 473 7.83 -3.86 21.38
C LYS A 473 7.43 -2.95 20.22
N ALA A 474 7.71 -3.33 18.98
CA ALA A 474 7.31 -2.55 17.80
C ALA A 474 5.79 -2.56 17.64
N GLY A 475 5.13 -3.71 17.86
CA GLY A 475 3.67 -3.82 17.90
C GLY A 475 3.02 -2.85 18.88
N HIS A 476 3.52 -2.81 20.12
CA HIS A 476 3.01 -1.88 21.13
C HIS A 476 3.28 -0.41 20.78
N ALA A 477 4.47 -0.08 20.25
CA ALA A 477 4.78 1.27 19.79
C ALA A 477 3.84 1.71 18.64
N TYR A 478 3.45 0.78 17.76
CA TYR A 478 2.54 1.05 16.66
C TYR A 478 1.15 1.42 17.18
N MET A 479 0.63 0.61 18.09
CA MET A 479 -0.66 0.87 18.76
C MET A 479 -0.68 2.23 19.46
N GLU A 480 0.39 2.56 20.19
CA GLU A 480 0.52 3.84 20.88
C GLU A 480 0.56 5.02 19.90
N GLY A 481 1.41 4.93 18.86
CA GLY A 481 1.51 5.93 17.80
C GLY A 481 0.17 6.20 17.11
N CYS A 482 -0.54 5.14 16.73
CA CYS A 482 -1.88 5.22 16.14
C CYS A 482 -2.90 5.89 17.07
N SER A 483 -2.89 5.54 18.36
CA SER A 483 -3.76 6.16 19.36
C SER A 483 -3.48 7.65 19.53
N ARG A 484 -2.20 8.05 19.61
CA ARG A 484 -1.78 9.45 19.69
C ARG A 484 -2.18 10.24 18.45
N TRP A 485 -2.03 9.63 17.27
CA TRP A 485 -2.43 10.25 16.01
C TRP A 485 -3.94 10.46 15.93
N ALA A 486 -4.73 9.43 16.31
CA ALA A 486 -6.18 9.51 16.41
C ALA A 486 -6.64 10.68 17.30
N GLN A 487 -6.03 10.82 18.48
CA GLN A 487 -6.33 11.90 19.42
C GLN A 487 -6.03 13.28 18.82
N SER A 488 -4.90 13.43 18.14
CA SER A 488 -4.52 14.68 17.46
C SER A 488 -5.50 15.05 16.33
N THR A 489 -5.92 14.08 15.52
CA THR A 489 -6.89 14.28 14.45
C THR A 489 -8.25 14.72 15.00
N ARG A 490 -8.75 14.05 16.05
CA ARG A 490 -10.02 14.43 16.72
C ARG A 490 -9.97 15.84 17.31
N ALA A 491 -8.88 16.17 18.01
CA ALA A 491 -8.69 17.50 18.59
C ALA A 491 -8.66 18.60 17.52
N SER A 492 -8.07 18.33 16.36
CA SER A 492 -8.00 19.29 15.24
C SER A 492 -9.39 19.58 14.65
N PHE A 493 -10.27 18.58 14.60
CA PHE A 493 -11.63 18.74 14.10
C PHE A 493 -12.55 19.48 15.07
N MET A 494 -12.49 19.14 16.37
CA MET A 494 -13.27 19.85 17.39
C MET A 494 -12.98 21.35 17.41
N LYS A 495 -11.72 21.75 17.13
CA LYS A 495 -11.34 23.16 17.00
C LYS A 495 -11.95 23.86 15.78
N LYS A 496 -12.31 23.15 14.70
CA LYS A 496 -12.92 23.75 13.50
C LYS A 496 -14.44 23.97 13.64
N GLN A 497 -15.09 23.26 14.57
CA GLN A 497 -16.52 23.41 14.84
C GLN A 497 -16.83 24.55 15.83
N GLN A 498 -15.82 25.06 16.54
CA GLN A 498 -15.90 26.22 17.44
C GLN A 498 -15.60 27.50 16.67
#